data_AF-A0A7X2PS09-F1
#
_entry.id   AF-A0A7X2PS09-F1
#
_cell.length_a   1.000
_cell.length_b   1.000
_cell.length_c   1.000
_cell.angle_alpha   90.00
_cell.angle_beta   90.00
_cell.angle_gamma   90.00
#
_symmetry.space_group_name_H-M   'P 1'
#
loop_
_entity.id
_entity.type
_entity.pdbx_description
1 polymer ?
#
loop_
_entity_poly.entity_id
_entity_poly.type
_entity_poly.pdbx_seq_one_letter_code
_entity_poly.pdbx_strand_id
1 'polypeptide(L)'
;MALTVGYVGASGVRLVRPVEDIDQVPGYLARFDTASNSYRFPIPAGNNRNLIQRINPNYGSLRSTEWGGHSIYHALQVNLVLNYSYDIPMPAAIRSNRFSNTVLGGWSIGGIYTRQSGGPYSVKIGVDRAFTGNSNAGGSLNSAARHMFVLNSTCTSPAAAVTGVIGKYLNLNCFAFPEAGQLGNLGRNNLTMPTFRNLDFSIFKNQNLMGEKLKAQLRVEMFNVMNNTNIQPQLQTIFDGNGAITSQAGTPTGQFGTFTTNQSRQIQLGLRLIF
;
A
#
# COMPACT_ATOMS: atom_id res chain seq x y z
N MET A 1 -14.23 4.58 21.13
CA MET A 1 -14.19 5.07 19.73
C MET A 1 -12.91 5.86 19.54
N ALA A 2 -12.06 5.49 18.56
CA ALA A 2 -10.85 6.25 18.23
C ALA A 2 -10.83 6.53 16.72
N LEU A 3 -10.88 7.81 16.35
CA LEU A 3 -10.67 8.25 14.97
C LEU A 3 -9.27 8.86 14.90
N THR A 4 -8.41 8.31 14.05
CA THR A 4 -7.08 8.85 13.80
C THR A 4 -7.01 9.32 12.36
N VAL A 5 -6.97 10.63 12.18
CA VAL A 5 -6.72 11.24 10.87
C VAL A 5 -5.24 11.62 10.83
N GLY A 6 -4.48 10.97 9.95
CA GLY A 6 -3.09 11.28 9.70
C GLY A 6 -2.93 11.94 8.34
N TYR A 7 -2.50 13.19 8.33
CA TYR A 7 -2.02 13.82 7.09
C TYR A 7 -0.53 14.05 7.24
N VAL A 8 0.26 13.38 6.39
CA VAL A 8 1.69 13.69 6.26
C VAL A 8 1.88 14.29 4.87
N GLY A 9 2.01 15.61 4.87
CA GLY A 9 2.39 16.40 3.71
C GLY A 9 3.76 16.99 3.95
N ALA A 10 4.73 16.69 3.10
CA ALA A 10 6.02 17.37 3.12
C ALA A 10 6.35 17.81 1.69
N SER A 11 6.42 19.13 1.49
CA SER A 11 7.01 19.73 0.28
C SER A 11 8.38 20.30 0.65
N GLY A 12 9.41 19.51 0.43
CA GLY A 12 10.79 19.98 0.49
C GLY A 12 11.19 20.51 -0.88
N VAL A 13 11.51 21.79 -0.98
CA VAL A 13 12.24 22.35 -2.13
C VAL A 13 13.68 22.60 -1.71
N ARG A 14 14.63 22.35 -2.61
CA ARG A 14 16.07 22.56 -2.38
C ARG A 14 16.66 21.72 -1.23
N LEU A 15 16.22 20.47 -1.09
CA LEU A 15 16.83 19.54 -0.14
C LEU A 15 18.29 19.27 -0.50
N VAL A 16 19.14 19.25 0.52
CA VAL A 16 20.57 18.95 0.40
C VAL A 16 20.76 17.47 0.09
N ARG A 17 21.44 17.17 -1.01
CA ARG A 17 21.91 15.81 -1.31
C ARG A 17 23.42 15.81 -1.47
N PRO A 18 24.18 15.13 -0.59
CA PRO A 18 25.58 14.85 -0.85
C PRO A 18 25.66 13.78 -1.94
N VAL A 19 26.44 14.03 -2.99
CA VAL A 19 26.67 13.07 -4.06
C VAL A 19 28.18 12.87 -4.21
N GLU A 20 28.62 11.63 -4.02
CA GLU A 20 30.04 11.28 -4.01
C GLU A 20 30.63 11.05 -5.40
N ASP A 21 29.77 10.87 -6.41
CA ASP A 21 30.13 10.83 -7.82
C ASP A 21 29.00 11.41 -8.66
N ILE A 22 29.21 12.63 -9.14
CA ILE A 22 28.26 13.31 -9.98
C ILE A 22 28.58 12.98 -11.43
N ASP A 23 27.94 11.92 -11.91
CA ASP A 23 27.69 11.71 -13.33
C ASP A 23 26.68 12.77 -13.81
N GLN A 24 27.11 14.04 -13.83
CA GLN A 24 26.31 15.11 -14.42
C GLN A 24 26.40 15.00 -15.92
N VAL A 25 25.27 14.65 -16.54
CA VAL A 25 25.06 14.94 -17.94
C VAL A 25 24.85 16.46 -18.05
N PRO A 26 25.73 17.19 -18.76
CA PRO A 26 25.54 18.61 -19.01
C PRO A 26 24.12 18.90 -19.53
N GLY A 27 23.46 19.94 -19.00
CA GLY A 27 22.06 20.22 -19.32
C GLY A 27 21.75 20.40 -20.81
N TYR A 28 22.74 20.77 -21.63
CA TYR A 28 22.59 20.86 -23.09
C TYR A 28 22.54 19.49 -23.80
N LEU A 29 23.00 18.43 -23.14
CA LEU A 29 22.95 17.04 -23.64
C LEU A 29 21.69 16.31 -23.19
N ALA A 30 21.06 16.75 -22.09
CA ALA A 30 19.74 16.28 -21.70
C ALA A 30 18.67 17.04 -22.51
N ARG A 31 17.78 16.32 -23.19
CA ARG A 31 16.70 16.93 -23.99
C ARG A 31 15.36 16.58 -23.40
N PHE A 32 14.44 17.53 -23.33
CA PHE A 32 13.05 17.24 -22.99
C PHE A 32 12.31 16.81 -24.26
N ASP A 33 11.79 15.59 -24.26
CA ASP A 33 10.97 15.07 -25.34
C ASP A 33 9.50 15.38 -25.06
N THR A 34 8.94 16.30 -25.85
CA THR A 34 7.54 16.74 -25.72
C THR A 34 6.53 15.66 -26.10
N ALA A 35 6.90 14.69 -26.94
CA ALA A 35 6.01 13.60 -27.33
C ALA A 35 5.81 12.59 -26.18
N SER A 36 6.88 12.32 -25.42
CA SER A 36 6.83 11.41 -24.25
C SER A 36 6.66 12.15 -22.91
N ASN A 37 6.71 13.49 -22.92
CA ASN A 37 6.68 14.33 -21.72
C ASN A 37 7.75 13.91 -20.69
N SER A 38 8.97 13.62 -21.16
CA SER A 38 10.05 13.06 -20.34
C SER A 38 11.43 13.58 -20.77
N TYR A 39 12.37 13.58 -19.83
CA TYR A 39 13.77 13.86 -20.11
C TYR A 39 14.45 12.66 -20.76
N ARG A 40 15.21 12.92 -21.81
CA ARG A 40 16.10 11.99 -22.50
C ARG A 40 17.56 12.34 -22.23
N PHE A 41 18.27 11.38 -21.67
CA PHE A 41 19.71 11.38 -21.43
C PHE A 41 20.44 10.70 -22.61
N PRO A 42 21.68 11.10 -22.90
CA PRO A 42 22.49 10.50 -23.95
C PRO A 42 22.79 9.02 -23.63
N ILE A 43 22.77 8.20 -24.66
CA ILE A 43 23.01 6.76 -24.55
C ILE A 43 24.49 6.49 -24.87
N PRO A 44 25.21 5.65 -24.10
CA PRO A 44 26.60 5.30 -24.40
C PRO A 44 26.77 4.73 -25.81
N ALA A 45 27.90 5.05 -26.46
CA ALA A 45 28.24 4.51 -27.79
C ALA A 45 28.16 2.97 -27.80
N GLY A 46 27.36 2.41 -28.72
CA GLY A 46 27.18 0.97 -28.86
C GLY A 46 26.18 0.31 -27.90
N ASN A 47 25.33 1.08 -27.21
CA ASN A 47 24.32 0.57 -26.24
C ASN A 47 24.91 -0.24 -25.07
N ASN A 48 26.22 -0.16 -24.83
CA ASN A 48 26.88 -1.00 -23.83
C ASN A 48 26.80 -0.36 -22.44
N ARG A 49 25.96 -0.94 -21.57
CA ARG A 49 25.65 -0.40 -20.23
C ARG A 49 26.82 -0.44 -19.24
N ASN A 50 27.84 -1.24 -19.54
CA ASN A 50 29.01 -1.43 -18.67
C ASN A 50 30.14 -0.43 -18.94
N LEU A 51 30.01 0.40 -19.97
CA LEU A 51 30.95 1.46 -20.29
C LEU A 51 30.40 2.77 -19.74
N ILE A 52 30.94 3.24 -18.61
CA ILE A 52 30.76 4.63 -18.19
C ILE A 52 31.50 5.48 -19.22
N GLN A 53 30.77 6.05 -20.19
CA GLN A 53 31.35 6.95 -21.17
C GLN A 53 31.71 8.27 -20.47
N ARG A 54 32.95 8.35 -19.95
CA ARG A 54 33.52 9.61 -19.48
C ARG A 54 33.71 10.51 -20.70
N ILE A 55 32.83 11.50 -20.85
CA ILE A 55 32.94 12.52 -21.89
C ILE A 55 34.27 13.27 -21.76
N ASN A 56 34.81 13.39 -20.54
CA ASN A 56 36.15 13.90 -20.28
C ASN A 56 36.97 12.88 -19.45
N PRO A 57 37.99 12.24 -20.05
CA PRO A 57 38.85 11.27 -19.37
C PRO A 57 39.68 11.88 -18.21
N ASN A 58 39.88 13.20 -18.22
CA ASN A 58 40.74 13.89 -17.25
C ASN A 58 40.00 14.36 -15.99
N TYR A 59 38.68 14.19 -15.92
CA TYR A 59 37.90 14.52 -14.72
C TYR A 59 37.87 13.33 -13.75
N GLY A 60 38.34 13.56 -12.51
CA GLY A 60 38.16 12.65 -11.37
C GLY A 60 36.72 12.69 -10.84
N SER A 61 36.42 11.90 -9.80
CA SER A 61 35.09 11.95 -9.17
C SER A 61 34.80 13.35 -8.62
N LEU A 62 33.67 13.91 -9.03
CA LEU A 62 33.21 15.21 -8.56
C LEU A 62 32.25 15.01 -7.39
N ARG A 63 32.71 15.37 -6.19
CA ARG A 63 31.83 15.52 -5.04
C ARG A 63 31.12 16.85 -5.14
N SER A 64 29.79 16.85 -5.15
CA SER A 64 29.06 18.10 -4.95
C SER A 64 27.87 17.94 -4.02
N THR A 65 27.53 19.07 -3.42
CA THR A 65 26.36 19.24 -2.57
C THR A 65 25.33 20.00 -3.39
N GLU A 66 24.31 19.30 -3.87
CA GLU A 66 23.28 19.91 -4.69
C GLU A 66 22.09 20.37 -3.85
N TRP A 67 21.54 21.54 -4.20
CA TRP A 67 20.39 22.18 -3.56
C TRP A 67 19.16 22.16 -4.48
N GLY A 68 18.96 21.05 -5.19
CA GLY A 68 17.89 20.85 -6.16
C GLY A 68 16.88 19.76 -5.77
N GLY A 69 17.00 19.19 -4.56
CA GLY A 69 16.12 18.11 -4.14
C GLY A 69 14.68 18.59 -3.99
N HIS A 70 13.77 18.00 -4.77
CA HIS A 70 12.33 18.16 -4.61
C HIS A 70 11.78 16.89 -3.96
N SER A 71 11.23 17.01 -2.76
CA SER A 71 10.41 15.97 -2.15
C SER A 71 8.99 16.49 -2.08
N ILE A 72 8.12 15.97 -2.93
CA ILE A 72 6.68 16.15 -2.81
C ILE A 72 6.11 14.86 -2.24
N TYR A 73 5.72 14.91 -0.97
CA TYR A 73 5.06 13.81 -0.30
C TYR A 73 3.67 14.29 0.11
N HIS A 74 2.64 13.73 -0.52
CA HIS A 74 1.24 13.93 -0.14
C HIS A 74 0.66 12.55 0.17
N ALA A 75 0.54 12.23 1.46
CA ALA A 75 -0.06 10.98 1.92
C ALA A 75 -1.16 11.30 2.93
N LEU A 76 -2.35 11.61 2.43
CA LEU A 76 -3.53 11.60 3.28
C LEU A 76 -3.88 10.15 3.61
N GLN A 77 -3.87 9.81 4.89
CA GLN A 77 -4.26 8.50 5.38
C GLN A 77 -5.27 8.63 6.51
N VAL A 78 -6.44 8.02 6.33
CA VAL A 78 -7.51 8.01 7.33
C VAL A 78 -7.58 6.62 7.94
N ASN A 79 -7.47 6.54 9.27
CA ASN A 79 -7.69 5.31 10.03
C ASN A 79 -8.82 5.50 11.04
N LEU A 80 -9.84 4.67 10.94
CA LEU A 80 -10.99 4.66 11.83
C LEU A 80 -11.03 3.32 12.57
N VAL A 81 -11.00 3.37 13.90
CA VAL A 81 -11.16 2.20 14.78
C VAL A 81 -12.34 2.43 15.72
N LEU A 82 -13.44 1.73 15.48
CA LEU A 82 -14.63 1.74 16.31
C LEU A 82 -14.63 0.50 17.21
N ASN A 83 -14.33 0.71 18.49
CA ASN A 83 -14.53 -0.30 19.52
C ASN A 83 -15.85 -0.01 20.24
N TYR A 84 -16.74 -1.00 20.31
CA TYR A 84 -17.98 -0.92 21.07
C TYR A 84 -18.19 -2.19 21.90
N SER A 85 -18.79 -2.01 23.07
CA SER A 85 -19.26 -3.08 23.95
C SER A 85 -20.55 -2.61 24.59
N TYR A 86 -21.59 -3.44 24.57
CA TYR A 86 -22.91 -3.10 25.08
C TYR A 86 -23.51 -4.31 25.80
N ASP A 87 -23.82 -4.13 27.08
CA ASP A 87 -24.60 -5.08 27.86
C ASP A 87 -26.07 -4.79 27.61
N ILE A 88 -26.85 -5.79 27.17
CA ILE A 88 -28.26 -5.60 26.84
C ILE A 88 -29.07 -5.57 28.15
N PRO A 89 -29.63 -4.40 28.54
CA PRO A 89 -30.37 -4.30 29.79
C PRO A 89 -31.72 -5.00 29.67
N MET A 90 -32.00 -5.90 30.60
CA MET A 90 -33.28 -6.61 30.67
C MET A 90 -34.30 -5.84 31.52
N PRO A 91 -35.54 -5.65 31.04
CA PRO A 91 -36.64 -5.15 31.85
C PRO A 91 -36.86 -5.99 33.12
N ALA A 92 -37.23 -5.35 34.23
CA ALA A 92 -37.44 -6.02 35.52
C ALA A 92 -38.51 -7.12 35.45
N ALA A 93 -39.54 -6.94 34.61
CA ALA A 93 -40.60 -7.93 34.38
C ALA A 93 -40.11 -9.24 33.73
N ILE A 94 -38.99 -9.19 32.98
CA ILE A 94 -38.36 -10.38 32.38
C ILE A 94 -37.38 -11.03 33.36
N ARG A 95 -36.82 -10.25 34.31
CA ARG A 95 -35.93 -10.74 35.37
C ARG A 95 -36.65 -11.49 36.49
N SER A 96 -37.93 -11.20 36.73
CA SER A 96 -38.71 -11.82 37.81
C SER A 96 -39.03 -13.30 37.55
N ASN A 97 -39.17 -13.72 36.29
CA ASN A 97 -39.33 -15.12 35.94
C ASN A 97 -37.96 -15.77 35.65
N ARG A 98 -37.65 -16.84 36.41
CA ARG A 98 -36.36 -17.56 36.34
C ARG A 98 -36.08 -18.07 34.93
N PHE A 99 -37.08 -18.61 34.25
CA PHE A 99 -36.91 -19.15 32.89
C PHE A 99 -36.61 -18.05 31.87
N SER A 100 -37.38 -16.96 31.89
CA SER A 100 -37.15 -15.83 30.97
C SER A 100 -35.82 -15.13 31.25
N ASN A 101 -35.40 -15.02 32.52
CA ASN A 101 -34.11 -14.46 32.88
C ASN A 101 -32.94 -15.36 32.42
N THR A 102 -33.10 -16.68 32.44
CA THR A 102 -32.08 -17.60 31.94
C THR A 102 -31.92 -17.53 30.41
N VAL A 103 -33.03 -17.50 29.68
CA VAL A 103 -32.99 -17.50 28.20
C VAL A 103 -32.67 -16.12 27.64
N LEU A 104 -33.26 -15.07 28.20
CA LEU A 104 -33.15 -13.72 27.66
C LEU A 104 -32.11 -12.89 28.40
N GLY A 105 -31.73 -13.22 29.63
CA GLY A 105 -30.80 -12.42 30.42
C GLY A 105 -29.33 -12.50 29.99
N GLY A 106 -28.55 -11.54 30.48
CA GLY A 106 -27.09 -11.61 30.54
C GLY A 106 -26.36 -11.57 29.20
N TRP A 107 -27.01 -11.10 28.13
CA TRP A 107 -26.36 -10.89 26.85
C TRP A 107 -25.52 -9.62 26.87
N SER A 108 -24.31 -9.73 26.33
CA SER A 108 -23.51 -8.59 25.94
C SER A 108 -22.96 -8.80 24.54
N ILE A 109 -22.83 -7.71 23.82
CA ILE A 109 -22.26 -7.69 22.47
C ILE A 109 -21.05 -6.79 22.45
N GLY A 110 -20.08 -7.13 21.63
CA GLY A 110 -18.89 -6.34 21.40
C GLY A 110 -18.51 -6.37 19.94
N GLY A 111 -17.76 -5.37 19.51
CA GLY A 111 -17.20 -5.37 18.17
C GLY A 111 -16.10 -4.37 17.98
N ILE A 112 -15.25 -4.69 17.01
CA ILE A 112 -14.12 -3.88 16.56
C ILE A 112 -14.29 -3.72 15.06
N TYR A 113 -14.59 -2.49 14.63
CA TYR A 113 -14.60 -2.13 13.23
C TYR A 113 -13.39 -1.27 12.91
N THR A 114 -12.56 -1.74 11.98
CA THR A 114 -11.38 -1.03 11.51
C THR A 114 -11.50 -0.72 10.04
N ARG A 115 -11.33 0.54 9.66
CA ARG A 115 -11.24 0.99 8.26
C ARG A 115 -10.06 1.91 8.09
N GLN A 116 -9.15 1.53 7.20
CA GLN A 116 -7.95 2.31 6.89
C GLN A 116 -7.89 2.57 5.39
N SER A 117 -7.74 3.85 5.00
CA SER A 117 -7.48 4.20 3.61
C SER A 117 -6.10 3.70 3.19
N GLY A 118 -5.97 3.28 1.94
CA GLY A 118 -4.67 2.90 1.41
C GLY A 118 -3.73 4.11 1.36
N GLY A 119 -2.46 3.87 1.67
CA GLY A 119 -1.40 4.89 1.51
C GLY A 119 -0.98 5.04 0.05
N PRO A 120 -0.29 6.13 -0.29
CA PRO A 120 0.28 6.28 -1.62
C PRO A 120 1.48 5.35 -1.81
N TYR A 121 1.70 4.88 -3.03
CA TYR A 121 2.81 4.00 -3.37
C TYR A 121 3.34 4.24 -4.79
N SER A 122 4.55 3.75 -5.06
CA SER A 122 5.22 3.86 -6.36
C SER A 122 5.43 2.47 -6.97
N VAL A 123 5.26 2.37 -8.29
CA VAL A 123 5.66 1.20 -9.09
C VAL A 123 7.14 1.31 -9.45
N LYS A 124 7.85 0.18 -9.43
CA LYS A 124 9.29 0.11 -9.65
C LYS A 124 9.64 -0.37 -11.05
N ILE A 125 10.70 0.19 -11.61
CA ILE A 125 11.39 -0.38 -12.75
C ILE A 125 12.67 -1.05 -12.23
N GLY A 126 12.90 -2.31 -12.62
CA GLY A 126 14.02 -3.11 -12.12
C GLY A 126 15.37 -2.80 -12.78
N VAL A 127 15.44 -1.78 -13.64
CA VAL A 127 16.60 -1.45 -14.46
C VAL A 127 16.79 0.05 -14.60
N ASP A 128 18.05 0.49 -14.66
CA ASP A 128 18.40 1.87 -15.02
C ASP A 128 18.24 2.06 -16.53
N ARG A 129 17.07 2.54 -16.96
CA ARG A 129 16.79 2.87 -18.36
C ARG A 129 17.26 4.25 -18.78
N ALA A 130 17.49 5.13 -17.81
CA ALA A 130 17.93 6.50 -18.04
C ALA A 130 19.46 6.61 -18.11
N PHE A 131 20.19 5.55 -17.75
CA PHE A 131 21.66 5.51 -17.70
C PHE A 131 22.25 6.58 -16.78
N THR A 132 21.61 6.86 -15.65
CA THR A 132 22.05 7.89 -14.71
C THR A 132 23.14 7.38 -13.75
N GLY A 133 23.74 6.22 -14.01
CA GLY A 133 24.79 5.63 -13.17
C GLY A 133 24.30 5.19 -11.78
N ASN A 134 22.98 5.23 -11.53
CA ASN A 134 22.40 4.97 -10.22
C ASN A 134 22.09 3.47 -10.04
N SER A 135 22.97 2.62 -10.58
CA SER A 135 22.87 1.16 -10.60
C SER A 135 22.98 0.52 -9.21
N ASN A 136 23.20 1.30 -8.15
CA ASN A 136 22.95 0.87 -6.78
C ASN A 136 21.45 0.79 -6.51
N ALA A 137 20.80 -0.22 -7.11
CA ALA A 137 20.08 -1.22 -6.35
C ALA A 137 19.24 -2.11 -7.26
N GLY A 138 19.37 -3.43 -7.05
CA GLY A 138 18.31 -4.39 -7.35
C GLY A 138 16.99 -3.97 -6.70
N GLY A 139 16.21 -3.17 -7.42
CA GLY A 139 14.88 -2.74 -7.00
C GLY A 139 14.82 -1.75 -5.84
N SER A 140 15.83 -0.89 -5.60
CA SER A 140 15.63 0.23 -4.66
C SER A 140 14.63 1.22 -5.21
N LEU A 141 13.84 1.79 -4.32
CA LEU A 141 12.94 2.92 -4.55
C LEU A 141 13.66 4.19 -5.05
N ASN A 142 14.99 4.15 -5.12
CA ASN A 142 15.86 5.24 -5.55
C ASN A 142 16.36 5.11 -7.00
N SER A 143 15.93 4.11 -7.79
CA SER A 143 16.19 4.14 -9.24
C SER A 143 15.58 5.41 -9.83
N ALA A 144 16.41 6.20 -10.53
CA ALA A 144 15.97 7.46 -11.11
C ALA A 144 14.95 7.24 -12.24
N ALA A 145 15.08 6.12 -12.96
CA ALA A 145 14.16 5.69 -13.99
C ALA A 145 12.76 5.40 -13.42
N ARG A 146 11.74 5.91 -14.13
CA ARG A 146 10.32 5.83 -13.82
C ARG A 146 9.59 5.22 -15.00
N HIS A 147 8.39 4.73 -14.76
CA HIS A 147 7.52 4.28 -15.85
C HIS A 147 7.07 5.46 -16.72
N MET A 148 6.70 5.15 -17.96
CA MET A 148 5.95 6.06 -18.80
C MET A 148 4.46 5.87 -18.51
N PHE A 149 3.79 6.93 -18.07
CA PHE A 149 2.35 7.00 -17.98
C PHE A 149 1.78 7.36 -19.34
N VAL A 150 0.91 6.50 -19.86
CA VAL A 150 0.27 6.66 -21.17
C VAL A 150 -1.15 7.16 -20.96
N LEU A 151 -1.42 8.38 -21.44
CA LEU A 151 -2.78 8.93 -21.48
C LEU A 151 -3.60 8.19 -22.54
N ASN A 152 -4.74 7.66 -22.15
CA ASN A 152 -5.72 7.04 -23.04
C ASN A 152 -7.13 7.19 -22.44
N SER A 153 -8.15 6.66 -23.14
CA SER A 153 -9.55 6.75 -22.71
C SER A 153 -9.84 6.18 -21.31
N THR A 154 -9.02 5.24 -20.84
CA THR A 154 -9.12 4.63 -19.50
C THR A 154 -8.13 5.18 -18.47
N CYS A 155 -7.11 5.93 -18.92
CA CYS A 155 -5.97 6.38 -18.13
C CYS A 155 -5.86 7.90 -18.22
N THR A 156 -6.83 8.63 -17.66
CA THR A 156 -6.86 10.10 -17.66
C THR A 156 -5.92 10.72 -16.62
N SER A 157 -5.58 9.96 -15.58
CA SER A 157 -4.64 10.35 -14.53
C SER A 157 -3.98 9.10 -13.92
N PRO A 158 -2.81 9.23 -13.25
CA PRO A 158 -2.20 8.13 -12.53
C PRO A 158 -3.15 7.46 -11.52
N ALA A 159 -4.05 8.22 -10.89
CA ALA A 159 -5.07 7.66 -9.99
C ALA A 159 -6.06 6.74 -10.72
N ALA A 160 -6.39 7.03 -11.98
CA ALA A 160 -7.27 6.20 -12.80
C ALA A 160 -6.64 4.86 -13.23
N ALA A 161 -5.32 4.71 -13.08
CA ALA A 161 -4.65 3.43 -13.32
C ALA A 161 -5.00 2.38 -12.26
N VAL A 162 -5.52 2.78 -11.10
CA VAL A 162 -5.97 1.89 -10.03
C VAL A 162 -7.43 1.49 -10.30
N THR A 163 -7.65 0.22 -10.64
CA THR A 163 -8.98 -0.32 -10.94
C THR A 163 -9.75 -0.74 -9.68
N GLY A 164 -9.03 -1.08 -8.60
CA GLY A 164 -9.60 -1.67 -7.39
C GLY A 164 -10.01 -3.15 -7.53
N VAL A 165 -9.80 -3.77 -8.69
CA VAL A 165 -10.20 -5.16 -8.96
C VAL A 165 -9.14 -6.14 -8.46
N ILE A 166 -9.56 -7.19 -7.76
CA ILE A 166 -8.67 -8.26 -7.27
C ILE A 166 -8.04 -8.97 -8.47
N GLY A 167 -6.71 -9.11 -8.47
CA GLY A 167 -5.96 -9.73 -9.57
C GLY A 167 -5.80 -8.87 -10.83
N LYS A 168 -6.36 -7.65 -10.87
CA LYS A 168 -6.12 -6.66 -11.93
C LYS A 168 -6.08 -5.25 -11.36
N TYR A 169 -5.48 -5.10 -10.18
CA TYR A 169 -5.53 -3.88 -9.38
C TYR A 169 -4.98 -2.66 -10.13
N LEU A 170 -4.01 -2.88 -11.02
CA LEU A 170 -3.53 -1.88 -11.96
C LEU A 170 -3.97 -2.20 -13.38
N ASN A 171 -4.44 -1.18 -14.09
CA ASN A 171 -4.59 -1.20 -15.53
C ASN A 171 -3.21 -1.04 -16.17
N LEU A 172 -2.67 -2.14 -16.71
CA LEU A 172 -1.33 -2.17 -17.30
C LEU A 172 -1.22 -1.30 -18.55
N ASN A 173 -2.33 -1.02 -19.25
CA ASN A 173 -2.34 -0.14 -20.43
C ASN A 173 -2.03 1.33 -20.09
N CYS A 174 -2.06 1.71 -18.81
CA CYS A 174 -1.65 3.03 -18.37
C CYS A 174 -0.13 3.18 -18.25
N PHE A 175 0.63 2.08 -18.40
CA PHE A 175 2.07 2.06 -18.22
C PHE A 175 2.76 1.57 -19.48
N ALA A 176 3.82 2.26 -19.88
CA ALA A 176 4.74 1.82 -20.91
C ALA A 176 6.17 1.75 -20.36
N PHE A 177 6.95 0.85 -20.95
CA PHE A 177 8.35 0.73 -20.63
C PHE A 177 9.12 1.90 -21.26
N PRO A 178 9.94 2.65 -20.49
CA PRO A 178 10.69 3.78 -21.02
C PRO A 178 11.73 3.32 -22.07
N GLU A 179 11.87 4.12 -23.11
CA GLU A 179 12.92 3.95 -24.10
C GLU A 179 14.31 4.16 -23.47
N ALA A 180 15.34 3.69 -24.16
CA ALA A 180 16.71 3.85 -23.68
C ALA A 180 17.04 5.36 -23.58
N GLY A 181 17.59 5.77 -22.44
CA GLY A 181 17.87 7.18 -22.13
C GLY A 181 16.68 7.95 -21.54
N GLN A 182 15.47 7.39 -21.48
CA GLN A 182 14.33 8.10 -20.87
C GLN A 182 14.29 7.95 -19.35
N LEU A 183 13.99 9.05 -18.66
CA LEU A 183 13.70 9.04 -17.22
C LEU A 183 12.31 8.50 -16.88
N GLY A 184 11.35 8.60 -17.80
CA GLY A 184 9.93 8.40 -17.52
C GLY A 184 9.23 9.67 -17.03
N ASN A 185 7.91 9.62 -16.87
CA ASN A 185 7.07 10.77 -16.53
C ASN A 185 6.12 10.48 -15.35
N LEU A 186 6.03 9.23 -14.90
CA LEU A 186 5.20 8.86 -13.75
C LEU A 186 5.83 9.39 -12.45
N GLY A 187 5.09 10.20 -11.71
CA GLY A 187 5.54 10.72 -10.42
C GLY A 187 5.68 9.65 -9.33
N ARG A 188 6.49 9.97 -8.32
CA ARG A 188 6.61 9.15 -7.10
C ARG A 188 5.30 9.25 -6.31
N ASN A 189 4.85 8.12 -5.76
CA ASN A 189 3.70 8.03 -4.86
C ASN A 189 2.37 8.47 -5.49
N ASN A 190 2.25 8.36 -6.81
CA ASN A 190 1.06 8.75 -7.58
C ASN A 190 -0.04 7.68 -7.63
N LEU A 191 0.17 6.50 -7.05
CA LEU A 191 -0.81 5.40 -7.00
C LEU A 191 -1.27 5.19 -5.56
N THR A 192 -2.50 4.70 -5.37
CA THR A 192 -3.07 4.47 -4.04
C THR A 192 -3.23 2.97 -3.75
N MET A 193 -2.80 2.54 -2.56
CA MET A 193 -2.93 1.17 -2.08
C MET A 193 -4.40 0.77 -1.84
N PRO A 194 -4.71 -0.54 -1.79
CA PRO A 194 -6.05 -1.00 -1.43
C PRO A 194 -6.47 -0.50 -0.05
N THR A 195 -7.77 -0.27 0.13
CA THR A 195 -8.36 0.06 1.43
C THR A 195 -8.46 -1.19 2.29
N PHE A 196 -8.13 -1.10 3.58
CA PHE A 196 -8.36 -2.17 4.56
C PHE A 196 -9.69 -1.94 5.29
N ARG A 197 -10.49 -3.00 5.45
CA ARG A 197 -11.77 -2.99 6.17
C ARG A 197 -11.96 -4.32 6.90
N ASN A 198 -12.16 -4.26 8.21
CA ASN A 198 -12.42 -5.43 9.03
C ASN A 198 -13.50 -5.17 10.07
N LEU A 199 -14.35 -6.17 10.32
CA LEU A 199 -15.30 -6.17 11.43
C LEU A 199 -15.15 -7.49 12.18
N ASP A 200 -14.69 -7.39 13.42
CA ASP A 200 -14.71 -8.48 14.37
C ASP A 200 -15.86 -8.24 15.35
N PHE A 201 -16.61 -9.29 15.65
CA PHE A 201 -17.82 -9.21 16.45
C PHE A 201 -17.80 -10.30 17.51
N SER A 202 -18.26 -9.97 18.71
CA SER A 202 -18.34 -10.91 19.82
C SER A 202 -19.69 -10.82 20.51
N ILE A 203 -20.21 -11.98 20.90
CA ILE A 203 -21.41 -12.11 21.69
C ILE A 203 -21.04 -12.90 22.94
N PHE A 204 -21.40 -12.40 24.11
CA PHE A 204 -21.27 -13.12 25.35
C PHE A 204 -22.65 -13.28 25.98
N LYS A 205 -22.85 -14.42 26.65
CA LYS A 205 -24.01 -14.65 27.49
C LYS A 205 -23.53 -15.12 28.85
N ASN A 206 -23.74 -14.29 29.85
CA ASN A 206 -23.39 -14.56 31.25
C ASN A 206 -24.64 -15.02 31.99
N GLN A 207 -24.59 -16.21 32.58
CA GLN A 207 -25.71 -16.82 33.27
C GLN A 207 -25.31 -17.34 34.64
N ASN A 208 -26.09 -16.95 35.65
CA ASN A 208 -25.98 -17.50 36.99
C ASN A 208 -26.90 -18.73 37.06
N LEU A 209 -26.32 -19.93 36.94
CA LEU A 209 -27.08 -21.18 36.93
C LEU A 209 -27.51 -21.59 38.33
N MET A 210 -26.61 -21.46 39.32
CA MET A 210 -26.88 -21.81 40.72
C MET A 210 -26.33 -20.73 41.69
N GLY A 211 -26.68 -19.47 41.44
CA GLY A 211 -26.24 -18.36 42.30
C GLY A 211 -24.72 -18.22 42.30
N GLU A 212 -24.10 -18.19 43.48
CA GLU A 212 -22.65 -18.07 43.64
C GLU A 212 -21.90 -19.37 43.30
N LYS A 213 -22.58 -20.52 43.35
CA LYS A 213 -21.96 -21.86 43.21
C LYS A 213 -21.67 -22.28 41.77
N LEU A 214 -22.37 -21.69 40.79
CA LEU A 214 -22.19 -22.03 39.38
C LEU A 214 -22.60 -20.89 38.46
N LYS A 215 -21.63 -20.37 37.72
CA LYS A 215 -21.82 -19.39 36.64
C LYS A 215 -21.34 -19.97 35.33
N ALA A 216 -22.07 -19.72 34.26
CA ALA A 216 -21.70 -20.09 32.90
C ALA A 216 -21.57 -18.85 32.04
N GLN A 217 -20.50 -18.80 31.24
CA GLN A 217 -20.32 -17.81 30.19
C GLN A 217 -20.23 -18.54 28.85
N LEU A 218 -21.22 -18.30 27.99
CA LEU A 218 -21.14 -18.64 26.58
C LEU A 218 -20.47 -17.47 25.85
N ARG A 219 -19.56 -17.79 24.94
CA ARG A 219 -18.85 -16.84 24.09
C ARG A 219 -18.96 -17.29 22.65
N VAL A 220 -19.34 -16.36 21.78
CA VAL A 220 -19.30 -16.51 20.33
C VAL A 220 -18.45 -15.37 19.78
N GLU A 221 -17.30 -15.70 19.21
CA GLU A 221 -16.40 -14.73 18.58
C GLU A 221 -16.40 -14.96 17.07
N MET A 222 -16.65 -13.90 16.31
CA MET A 222 -16.71 -13.90 14.86
C MET A 222 -15.64 -12.95 14.34
N PHE A 223 -14.57 -13.50 13.77
CA PHE A 223 -13.53 -12.72 13.12
C PHE A 223 -13.87 -12.51 11.65
N ASN A 224 -13.64 -11.30 11.14
CA ASN A 224 -13.98 -10.89 9.78
C ASN A 224 -15.43 -11.28 9.40
N VAL A 225 -16.41 -10.85 10.20
CA VAL A 225 -17.82 -11.25 10.06
C VAL A 225 -18.42 -10.86 8.69
N MET A 226 -17.94 -9.75 8.11
CA MET A 226 -18.30 -9.31 6.75
C MET A 226 -17.65 -10.15 5.64
N ASN A 227 -16.69 -11.02 5.99
CA ASN A 227 -15.90 -11.83 5.05
C ASN A 227 -15.23 -10.98 3.95
N ASN A 228 -14.72 -9.82 4.34
CA ASN A 228 -14.01 -8.94 3.43
C ASN A 228 -12.63 -9.51 3.15
N THR A 229 -12.25 -9.54 1.87
CA THR A 229 -10.88 -9.87 1.46
C THR A 229 -10.04 -8.60 1.49
N ASN A 230 -9.18 -8.47 2.50
CA ASN A 230 -8.20 -7.39 2.56
C ASN A 230 -6.95 -7.80 1.77
N ILE A 231 -6.45 -6.92 0.92
CA ILE A 231 -5.31 -7.23 0.03
C ILE A 231 -4.09 -6.50 0.54
N GLN A 232 -2.99 -7.21 0.74
CA GLN A 232 -1.71 -6.58 1.01
C GLN A 232 -1.07 -6.08 -0.30
N PRO A 233 -0.78 -4.79 -0.45
CA PRO A 233 -0.01 -4.29 -1.57
C PRO A 233 1.47 -4.66 -1.39
N GLN A 234 2.05 -5.34 -2.39
CA GLN A 234 3.50 -5.46 -2.53
C GLN A 234 4.01 -4.44 -3.53
N LEU A 235 5.25 -3.98 -3.38
CA LEU A 235 5.91 -3.11 -4.37
C LEU A 235 5.95 -3.83 -5.71
N GLN A 236 5.27 -3.27 -6.71
CA GLN A 236 5.06 -3.90 -8.01
C GLN A 236 6.16 -3.49 -8.99
N THR A 237 6.77 -4.48 -9.63
CA THR A 237 7.61 -4.30 -10.83
C THR A 237 6.78 -4.69 -12.04
N ILE A 238 6.39 -3.69 -12.85
CA ILE A 238 5.48 -3.93 -14.00
C ILE A 238 6.23 -4.59 -15.16
N PHE A 239 7.45 -4.13 -15.44
CA PHE A 239 8.27 -4.62 -16.54
C PHE A 239 9.57 -5.24 -16.04
N ASP A 240 10.01 -6.31 -16.71
CA ASP A 240 11.34 -6.86 -16.53
C ASP A 240 12.44 -5.97 -17.14
N GLY A 241 13.70 -6.39 -17.07
CA GLY A 241 14.81 -5.62 -17.60
C GLY A 241 14.84 -5.45 -19.13
N ASN A 242 14.01 -6.22 -19.83
CA ASN A 242 13.87 -6.24 -21.29
C ASN A 242 12.58 -5.54 -21.76
N GLY A 243 11.75 -5.06 -20.83
CA GLY A 243 10.49 -4.39 -21.14
C GLY A 243 9.29 -5.33 -21.32
N ALA A 244 9.42 -6.62 -21.03
CA ALA A 244 8.29 -7.53 -21.01
C ALA A 244 7.50 -7.35 -19.70
N ILE A 245 6.18 -7.47 -19.79
CA ILE A 245 5.29 -7.42 -18.61
C ILE A 245 5.59 -8.63 -17.72
N THR A 246 5.86 -8.40 -16.44
CA THR A 246 6.11 -9.48 -15.49
C THR A 246 4.81 -10.24 -15.21
N SER A 247 4.90 -11.53 -14.86
CA SER A 247 3.72 -12.34 -14.47
C SER A 247 2.99 -11.82 -13.23
N GLN A 248 3.65 -10.91 -12.52
CA GLN A 248 3.22 -10.29 -11.28
C GLN A 248 2.65 -8.88 -11.49
N ALA A 249 2.72 -8.34 -12.71
CA ALA A 249 2.38 -6.96 -12.99
C ALA A 249 0.89 -6.67 -12.76
N GLY A 250 0.59 -5.67 -11.94
CA GLY A 250 -0.77 -5.20 -11.70
C GLY A 250 -1.64 -6.17 -10.90
N THR A 251 -1.06 -7.28 -10.48
CA THR A 251 -1.62 -8.20 -9.49
C THR A 251 -0.84 -8.00 -8.19
N PRO A 252 -1.44 -7.50 -7.10
CA PRO A 252 -0.84 -7.66 -5.78
C PRO A 252 -0.55 -9.15 -5.59
N THR A 253 0.73 -9.50 -5.53
CA THR A 253 1.19 -10.85 -5.77
C THR A 253 1.06 -11.71 -4.54
N GLY A 254 0.12 -12.66 -4.61
CA GLY A 254 0.47 -14.06 -4.43
C GLY A 254 -0.71 -14.99 -4.15
N GLN A 255 -0.35 -16.26 -3.98
CA GLN A 255 -1.20 -17.44 -3.82
C GLN A 255 -2.45 -17.20 -2.95
N PHE A 256 -3.60 -17.72 -3.43
CA PHE A 256 -4.82 -17.91 -2.64
C PHE A 256 -4.47 -18.40 -1.23
N GLY A 257 -4.86 -17.64 -0.20
CA GLY A 257 -4.66 -18.00 1.21
C GLY A 257 -3.52 -17.30 1.96
N THR A 258 -2.69 -16.47 1.29
CA THR A 258 -1.48 -15.88 1.94
C THR A 258 -1.45 -14.35 2.03
N PHE A 259 -2.43 -13.63 1.47
CA PHE A 259 -2.40 -12.15 1.35
C PHE A 259 -3.54 -11.43 2.05
N THR A 260 -4.44 -12.20 2.65
CA THR A 260 -5.41 -11.61 3.54
C THR A 260 -4.69 -11.30 4.85
N THR A 261 -4.52 -10.01 5.15
CA THR A 261 -4.02 -9.56 6.46
C THR A 261 -4.85 -10.15 7.61
N ASN A 262 -6.10 -10.52 7.30
CA ASN A 262 -7.00 -11.23 8.19
C ASN A 262 -7.39 -12.57 7.58
N GLN A 263 -7.67 -13.57 8.39
CA GLN A 263 -8.18 -14.84 7.88
C GLN A 263 -9.57 -14.65 7.24
N SER A 264 -10.02 -15.65 6.47
CA SER A 264 -11.44 -15.75 6.07
C SER A 264 -12.32 -15.72 7.31
N ARG A 265 -13.62 -15.49 7.17
CA ARG A 265 -14.54 -15.47 8.32
C ARG A 265 -14.32 -16.69 9.22
N GLN A 266 -14.07 -16.45 10.50
CA GLN A 266 -13.96 -17.50 11.51
C GLN A 266 -14.98 -17.28 12.60
N ILE A 267 -15.56 -18.38 13.05
CA ILE A 267 -16.52 -18.38 14.15
C ILE A 267 -15.98 -19.34 15.20
N GLN A 268 -15.76 -18.82 16.40
CA GLN A 268 -15.27 -19.57 17.55
C GLN A 268 -16.33 -19.58 18.64
N LEU A 269 -16.50 -20.75 19.25
CA LEU A 269 -17.44 -20.99 20.33
C LEU A 269 -16.65 -21.36 21.58
N GLY A 270 -16.95 -20.68 22.67
CA GLY A 270 -16.35 -20.94 23.97
C GLY A 270 -17.41 -21.09 25.05
N LEU A 271 -17.25 -22.09 25.91
CA LEU A 271 -18.01 -22.23 27.14
C LEU A 271 -17.04 -22.17 28.31
N ARG A 272 -17.28 -21.24 29.24
CA ARG A 272 -16.56 -21.14 30.50
C ARG A 272 -17.52 -21.41 31.65
N LEU A 273 -17.18 -22.40 32.49
CA LEU A 273 -17.87 -22.67 33.75
C LEU A 273 -17.02 -22.12 34.90
N ILE A 274 -17.68 -21.50 35.86
CA ILE A 274 -17.07 -20.93 37.07
C ILE A 274 -17.81 -21.54 38.25
N PHE A 275 -17.07 -22.24 39.11
CA PHE A 275 -17.54 -22.94 40.30
C PHE A 275 -16.80 -22.43 41.53
#